data_AF-A0A1Q6TG52-F1
#
_entry.id   AF-A0A1Q6TG52-F1
#
_cell.length_a   1.000
_cell.length_b   1.000
_cell.length_c   1.000
_cell.angle_alpha   90.00
_cell.angle_beta   90.00
_cell.angle_gamma   90.00
#
_symmetry.space_group_name_H-M   'P 1'
#
loop_
_entity.id
_entity.type
_entity.pdbx_description
1 polymer ?
#
loop_
_entity_poly.entity_id
_entity_poly.type
_entity_poly.pdbx_seq_one_letter_code
_entity_poly.pdbx_strand_id
1 'polypeptide(L)'
;MKRKIMLGIASIAMVLTIAIGGTLAYFTDTDSAANVITMGKVDISLVEKTDATGEKEYTDGLTYSDVQPGQVLSKKPIVKMASNSQPAYIRVRINMSSADAELSRHLSEIGLDTTGWIYVNGYYYYPYIVQPGANTTVFTKVSIPKDWGNMLVNKSFSIKITAEAVQASYFSPDFNSKTDPWHGVMIGKY
;
A
#
# COMPACT_ATOMS: atom_id res chain seq x y z
N MET A 1 51.98 -49.96 2.45
CA MET A 1 50.89 -49.69 3.43
C MET A 1 50.51 -48.21 3.56
N LYS A 2 51.45 -47.25 3.48
CA LYS A 2 51.17 -45.80 3.62
C LYS A 2 50.14 -45.21 2.63
N ARG A 3 50.13 -45.64 1.36
CA ARG A 3 49.15 -45.17 0.36
C ARG A 3 47.71 -45.68 0.59
N LYS A 4 47.55 -46.89 1.14
CA LYS A 4 46.23 -47.47 1.44
C LYS A 4 45.60 -46.84 2.69
N ILE A 5 46.42 -46.44 3.67
CA ILE A 5 45.97 -45.71 4.87
C ILE A 5 45.55 -44.27 4.51
N MET A 6 46.30 -43.62 3.61
CA MET A 6 45.97 -42.25 3.16
C MET A 6 44.64 -42.19 2.38
N LEU A 7 44.34 -43.21 1.58
CA LEU A 7 43.04 -43.38 0.89
C LEU A 7 41.88 -43.65 1.87
N GLY A 8 42.13 -44.39 2.96
CA GLY A 8 41.13 -44.64 4.00
C GLY A 8 40.80 -43.42 4.86
N ILE A 9 41.78 -42.56 5.14
CA ILE A 9 41.57 -41.32 5.88
C ILE A 9 40.80 -40.29 5.02
N ALA A 10 41.10 -40.23 3.71
CA ALA A 10 40.39 -39.37 2.78
C ALA A 10 38.91 -39.77 2.60
N SER A 11 38.60 -41.08 2.58
CA SER A 11 37.22 -41.56 2.46
C SER A 11 36.40 -41.35 3.74
N ILE A 12 37.00 -41.48 4.93
CA ILE A 12 36.31 -41.15 6.20
C ILE A 12 36.00 -39.64 6.29
N ALA A 13 36.89 -38.78 5.80
CA ALA A 13 36.67 -37.34 5.78
C ALA A 13 35.51 -36.92 4.85
N MET A 14 35.28 -37.65 3.73
CA MET A 14 34.15 -37.40 2.83
C MET A 14 32.80 -37.83 3.41
N VAL A 15 32.75 -38.91 4.18
CA VAL A 15 31.48 -39.38 4.78
C VAL A 15 31.03 -38.44 5.91
N LEU A 16 31.97 -37.83 6.65
CA LEU A 16 31.67 -36.86 7.71
C LEU A 16 31.10 -35.54 7.17
N THR A 17 31.47 -35.11 5.96
CA THR A 17 30.88 -33.89 5.36
C THR A 17 29.46 -34.12 4.82
N ILE A 18 29.12 -35.35 4.41
CA ILE A 18 27.74 -35.69 4.00
C ILE A 18 26.81 -35.74 5.22
N ALA A 19 27.29 -36.15 6.39
CA ALA A 19 26.46 -36.18 7.61
C ALA A 19 26.13 -34.77 8.13
N ILE A 20 27.06 -33.81 8.02
CA ILE A 20 26.83 -32.41 8.40
C ILE A 20 26.06 -31.64 7.30
N GLY A 21 26.31 -31.96 6.02
CA GLY A 21 25.59 -31.37 4.90
C GLY A 21 24.15 -31.86 4.75
N GLY A 22 23.86 -33.12 5.08
CA GLY A 22 22.53 -33.71 5.01
C GLY A 22 21.54 -33.14 6.03
N THR A 23 22.00 -32.71 7.20
CA THR A 23 21.15 -32.06 8.21
C THR A 23 20.93 -30.57 7.96
N LEU A 24 21.84 -29.89 7.24
CA LEU A 24 21.61 -28.50 6.82
C LEU A 24 20.71 -28.40 5.58
N ALA A 25 20.73 -29.40 4.70
CA ALA A 25 19.87 -29.43 3.52
C ALA A 25 18.39 -29.70 3.83
N TYR A 26 18.06 -30.18 5.03
CA TYR A 26 16.67 -30.48 5.42
C TYR A 26 15.87 -29.27 5.92
N PHE A 27 16.48 -28.09 6.02
CA PHE A 27 15.81 -26.85 6.43
C PHE A 27 15.76 -25.76 5.34
N THR A 28 16.16 -26.10 4.11
CA THR A 28 16.04 -25.17 2.97
C THR A 28 15.03 -25.62 1.93
N ASP A 29 14.19 -26.59 2.26
CA ASP A 29 12.88 -26.72 1.62
C ASP A 29 11.83 -26.08 2.53
N THR A 30 11.99 -24.77 2.79
CA THR A 30 10.79 -23.97 2.73
C THR A 30 10.49 -23.81 1.25
N ASP A 31 9.85 -24.82 0.66
CA ASP A 31 8.76 -24.56 -0.24
C ASP A 31 7.72 -23.82 0.62
N SER A 32 8.00 -22.55 0.92
CA SER A 32 6.98 -21.55 0.74
C SER A 32 6.72 -21.53 -0.75
N ALA A 33 6.06 -22.59 -1.24
CA ALA A 33 4.72 -22.41 -1.75
C ALA A 33 4.09 -21.41 -0.80
N ALA A 34 4.31 -20.12 -1.11
CA ALA A 34 3.34 -19.11 -0.88
C ALA A 34 2.12 -19.78 -1.51
N ASN A 35 1.33 -20.42 -0.65
CA ASN A 35 -0.06 -20.64 -0.92
C ASN A 35 -0.53 -19.21 -1.15
N VAL A 36 -0.42 -18.76 -2.40
CA VAL A 36 -1.29 -17.78 -2.97
C VAL A 36 -2.60 -18.52 -2.96
N ILE A 37 -3.20 -18.56 -1.77
CA ILE A 37 -4.61 -18.70 -1.72
C ILE A 37 -5.06 -17.37 -2.31
N THR A 38 -5.31 -17.38 -3.62
CA THR A 38 -6.16 -16.39 -4.25
C THR A 38 -7.55 -16.62 -3.66
N MET A 39 -7.74 -16.28 -2.38
CA MET A 39 -9.06 -16.20 -1.78
C MET A 39 -9.69 -14.94 -2.36
N GLY A 40 -10.35 -15.16 -3.50
CA GLY A 40 -11.25 -14.19 -4.10
C GLY A 40 -10.66 -13.40 -5.26
N LYS A 41 -11.48 -13.25 -6.29
CA LYS A 41 -11.30 -12.26 -7.34
C LYS A 41 -11.69 -10.88 -6.79
N VAL A 42 -10.77 -10.22 -6.09
CA VAL A 42 -10.94 -8.80 -5.72
C VAL A 42 -10.31 -7.95 -6.80
N ASP A 43 -11.11 -7.12 -7.45
CA ASP A 43 -10.72 -6.30 -8.59
C ASP A 43 -11.22 -4.87 -8.32
N ILE A 44 -10.26 -3.98 -8.13
CA ILE A 44 -10.49 -2.57 -7.85
C ILE A 44 -9.66 -1.71 -8.80
N SER A 45 -10.20 -0.55 -9.15
CA SER A 45 -9.45 0.51 -9.82
C SER A 45 -9.59 1.82 -9.06
N LEU A 46 -8.65 2.74 -9.27
CA LEU A 46 -8.68 4.07 -8.69
C LEU A 46 -8.78 5.10 -9.82
N VAL A 47 -9.86 5.87 -9.82
CA VAL A 47 -10.01 7.02 -10.71
C VAL A 47 -9.94 8.32 -9.92
N GLU A 48 -9.47 9.40 -10.52
CA GLU A 48 -9.52 10.72 -9.89
C GLU A 48 -10.29 11.70 -10.77
N LYS A 49 -11.10 12.55 -10.15
CA LYS A 49 -11.75 13.69 -10.82
C LYS A 49 -11.23 15.01 -10.25
N THR A 50 -11.23 16.02 -11.10
CA THR A 50 -11.12 17.43 -10.69
C THR A 50 -12.35 18.17 -11.24
N ASP A 51 -12.63 19.37 -10.74
CA ASP A 51 -13.76 20.19 -11.22
C ASP A 51 -13.59 20.58 -12.71
N ALA A 52 -12.38 20.47 -13.25
CA ALA A 52 -12.10 20.51 -14.68
C ALA A 52 -12.54 19.18 -15.33
N THR A 53 -13.82 19.13 -15.72
CA THR A 53 -14.53 18.11 -16.52
C THR A 53 -13.72 16.88 -16.96
N GLY A 54 -14.01 15.73 -16.33
CA GLY A 54 -13.65 14.39 -16.81
C GLY A 54 -13.24 13.44 -15.69
N GLU A 55 -13.64 12.16 -15.80
CA GLU A 55 -12.92 11.10 -15.07
C GLU A 55 -11.60 10.86 -15.77
N LYS A 56 -10.49 10.91 -15.03
CA LYS A 56 -9.19 10.52 -15.55
C LYS A 56 -8.58 9.49 -14.61
N GLU A 57 -8.06 8.43 -15.20
CA GLU A 57 -7.17 7.51 -14.48
C GLU A 57 -5.81 8.19 -14.40
N TYR A 58 -5.36 8.46 -13.18
CA TYR A 58 -4.02 9.00 -12.92
C TYR A 58 -3.21 7.92 -12.23
N THR A 59 -2.35 7.24 -12.98
CA THR A 59 -1.41 6.25 -12.43
C THR A 59 -0.28 6.90 -11.63
N ASP A 60 0.08 8.15 -11.97
CA ASP A 60 1.22 8.85 -11.40
C ASP A 60 0.86 9.90 -10.33
N GLY A 61 -0.45 10.08 -10.05
CA GLY A 61 -0.96 11.10 -9.14
C GLY A 61 -1.19 12.46 -9.82
N LEU A 62 -1.60 13.45 -9.04
CA LEU A 62 -1.91 14.80 -9.53
C LEU A 62 -1.00 15.82 -8.87
N THR A 63 -0.44 16.72 -9.67
CA THR A 63 0.40 17.84 -9.21
C THR A 63 -0.40 19.14 -9.22
N TYR A 64 -0.33 19.87 -8.12
CA TYR A 64 -0.86 21.23 -7.99
C TYR A 64 0.29 22.22 -8.05
N SER A 65 0.14 23.26 -8.87
CA SER A 65 1.06 24.39 -8.97
C SER A 65 0.41 25.67 -8.47
N ASP A 66 1.23 26.70 -8.26
CA ASP A 66 0.79 28.07 -7.96
C ASP A 66 -0.09 28.17 -6.71
N VAL A 67 0.20 27.31 -5.73
CA VAL A 67 -0.66 27.11 -4.55
C VAL A 67 -0.62 28.35 -3.66
N GLN A 68 -1.81 28.79 -3.21
CA GLN A 68 -1.99 29.97 -2.36
C GLN A 68 -2.51 29.58 -0.96
N PRO A 69 -2.12 30.33 0.10
CA PRO A 69 -2.69 30.18 1.43
C PRO A 69 -4.22 30.30 1.42
N GLY A 70 -4.90 29.38 2.12
CA GLY A 70 -6.36 29.34 2.18
C GLY A 70 -7.07 28.83 0.92
N GLN A 71 -6.33 28.43 -0.12
CA GLN A 71 -6.90 27.87 -1.34
C GLN A 71 -7.57 26.51 -1.06
N VAL A 72 -8.70 26.27 -1.73
CA VAL A 72 -9.35 24.97 -1.78
C VAL A 72 -9.19 24.42 -3.19
N LEU A 73 -8.52 23.27 -3.30
CA LEU A 73 -8.26 22.57 -4.54
C LEU A 73 -9.20 21.36 -4.65
N SER A 74 -9.73 21.11 -5.84
CA SER A 74 -10.57 19.95 -6.11
C SER A 74 -9.72 18.71 -6.40
N LYS A 75 -10.02 17.63 -5.69
CA LYS A 75 -9.52 16.28 -5.97
C LYS A 75 -10.54 15.28 -5.46
N LYS A 76 -11.01 14.40 -6.33
CA LYS A 76 -11.98 13.37 -5.96
C LYS A 76 -11.46 11.99 -6.36
N PRO A 77 -10.64 11.34 -5.52
CA PRO A 77 -10.23 9.96 -5.73
C PRO A 77 -11.39 9.03 -5.41
N ILE A 78 -11.66 8.09 -6.30
CA ILE A 78 -12.75 7.15 -6.20
C ILE A 78 -12.20 5.75 -6.46
N VAL A 79 -12.30 4.88 -5.47
CA VAL A 79 -12.03 3.45 -5.61
C VAL A 79 -13.28 2.81 -6.20
N LYS A 80 -13.16 2.25 -7.40
CA LYS A 80 -14.22 1.50 -8.07
C LYS A 80 -13.99 0.02 -7.85
N MET A 81 -15.04 -0.72 -7.48
CA MET A 81 -15.00 -2.18 -7.45
C MET A 81 -15.61 -2.74 -8.73
N ALA A 82 -14.92 -3.63 -9.42
CA ALA A 82 -15.45 -4.25 -10.63
C ALA A 82 -16.74 -5.03 -10.33
N SER A 83 -17.71 -4.99 -11.24
CA SER A 83 -19.01 -5.67 -11.06
C SER A 83 -18.89 -7.19 -10.97
N ASN A 84 -17.79 -7.77 -11.48
CA ASN A 84 -17.49 -9.20 -11.43
C ASN A 84 -16.52 -9.57 -10.29
N SER A 85 -16.33 -8.66 -9.32
CA SER A 85 -15.49 -8.85 -8.14
C SER A 85 -16.23 -9.54 -7.00
N GLN A 86 -15.52 -9.85 -5.91
CA GLN A 86 -16.07 -10.29 -4.64
C GLN A 86 -16.19 -9.10 -3.68
N PRO A 87 -17.16 -9.12 -2.74
CA PRO A 87 -17.22 -8.13 -1.67
C PRO A 87 -15.89 -8.04 -0.92
N ALA A 88 -15.41 -6.84 -0.67
CA ALA A 88 -14.08 -6.61 -0.09
C ALA A 88 -14.06 -5.41 0.86
N TYR A 89 -13.11 -5.42 1.77
CA TYR A 89 -12.68 -4.21 2.48
C TYR A 89 -11.61 -3.51 1.66
N ILE A 90 -11.60 -2.18 1.73
CA ILE A 90 -10.61 -1.36 1.04
C ILE A 90 -9.85 -0.46 2.01
N ARG A 91 -8.58 -0.20 1.70
CA ARG A 91 -7.78 0.83 2.35
C ARG A 91 -7.01 1.62 1.30
N VAL A 92 -6.64 2.84 1.64
CA VAL A 92 -5.80 3.67 0.77
C VAL A 92 -4.61 4.24 1.52
N ARG A 93 -3.49 4.37 0.83
CA ARG A 93 -2.35 5.17 1.28
C ARG A 93 -2.29 6.43 0.43
N ILE A 94 -2.22 7.58 1.10
CA ILE A 94 -2.09 8.89 0.47
C ILE A 94 -0.67 9.38 0.73
N ASN A 95 0.10 9.61 -0.33
CA ASN A 95 1.44 10.17 -0.25
C ASN A 95 1.43 11.54 -0.89
N MET A 96 1.87 12.55 -0.13
CA MET A 96 2.14 13.87 -0.66
C MET A 96 3.65 14.06 -0.80
N SER A 97 4.09 14.72 -1.85
CA SER A 97 5.49 15.05 -2.07
C SER A 97 5.65 16.42 -2.71
N SER A 98 6.79 17.06 -2.48
CA SER A 98 7.20 18.29 -3.16
C SER A 98 8.68 18.19 -3.50
N ALA A 99 9.10 18.83 -4.59
CA ALA A 99 10.52 19.04 -4.88
C ALA A 99 11.12 20.17 -4.02
N ASP A 100 10.26 21.01 -3.42
CA ASP A 100 10.69 22.08 -2.54
C ASP A 100 10.84 21.56 -1.10
N ALA A 101 12.04 21.76 -0.53
CA ALA A 101 12.38 21.26 0.78
C ALA A 101 11.57 21.92 1.91
N GLU A 102 11.22 23.19 1.75
CA GLU A 102 10.44 23.91 2.76
C GLU A 102 8.99 23.43 2.73
N LEU A 103 8.35 23.39 1.55
CA LEU A 103 6.98 22.88 1.43
C LEU A 103 6.87 21.43 1.89
N SER A 104 7.88 20.60 1.64
CA SER A 104 7.91 19.20 2.08
C SER A 104 7.72 19.03 3.60
N ARG A 105 8.12 20.02 4.41
CA ARG A 105 7.97 20.01 5.87
C ARG A 105 6.54 20.33 6.33
N HIS A 106 5.74 20.96 5.46
CA HIS A 106 4.40 21.44 5.74
C HIS A 106 3.30 20.60 5.07
N LEU A 107 3.65 19.55 4.30
CA LEU A 107 2.66 18.72 3.60
C LEU A 107 1.64 18.07 4.53
N SER A 108 1.99 17.77 5.78
CA SER A 108 1.06 17.20 6.77
C SER A 108 0.00 18.18 7.25
N GLU A 109 0.18 19.48 7.02
CA GLU A 109 -0.78 20.52 7.38
C GLU A 109 -1.90 20.66 6.34
N ILE A 110 -1.70 20.12 5.13
CA ILE A 110 -2.70 20.13 4.07
C ILE A 110 -3.90 19.29 4.48
N GLY A 111 -5.06 19.93 4.57
CA GLY A 111 -6.29 19.29 5.01
C GLY A 111 -6.93 18.43 3.92
N LEU A 112 -7.24 17.17 4.24
CA LEU A 112 -8.05 16.28 3.42
C LEU A 112 -9.34 15.90 4.17
N ASP A 113 -10.49 16.09 3.53
CA ASP A 113 -11.77 15.62 4.08
C ASP A 113 -11.94 14.12 3.82
N THR A 114 -11.39 13.31 4.72
CA THR A 114 -11.46 11.83 4.70
C THR A 114 -12.59 11.30 5.58
N THR A 115 -13.67 12.08 5.76
CA THR A 115 -14.82 11.68 6.57
C THR A 115 -15.33 10.29 6.17
N GLY A 116 -15.56 9.44 7.18
CA GLY A 116 -15.98 8.05 6.99
C GLY A 116 -14.84 7.04 6.83
N TRP A 117 -13.59 7.50 6.78
CA TRP A 117 -12.40 6.65 6.80
C TRP A 117 -11.71 6.69 8.16
N ILE A 118 -11.04 5.59 8.51
CA ILE A 118 -10.30 5.45 9.77
C ILE A 118 -8.81 5.49 9.46
N TYR A 119 -8.10 6.52 9.94
CA TYR A 119 -6.65 6.61 9.80
C TYR A 119 -5.93 5.74 10.82
N VAL A 120 -5.10 4.80 10.35
CA VAL A 120 -4.20 4.00 11.19
C VAL A 120 -2.87 3.82 10.48
N ASN A 121 -1.78 4.29 11.10
CA ASN A 121 -0.40 4.03 10.71
C ASN A 121 -0.09 4.22 9.20
N GLY A 122 -0.49 5.36 8.63
CA GLY A 122 -0.22 5.69 7.23
C GLY A 122 -1.21 5.12 6.21
N TYR A 123 -2.29 4.50 6.66
CA TYR A 123 -3.40 4.03 5.83
C TYR A 123 -4.73 4.62 6.31
N TYR A 124 -5.63 4.86 5.37
CA TYR A 124 -7.03 5.18 5.60
C TYR A 124 -7.86 3.96 5.27
N TYR A 125 -8.60 3.43 6.24
CA TYR A 125 -9.43 2.24 6.12
C TYR A 125 -10.89 2.62 5.94
N TYR A 126 -11.57 2.02 4.96
CA TYR A 126 -13.01 2.14 4.85
C TYR A 126 -13.67 1.06 5.72
N PRO A 127 -14.48 1.42 6.73
CA PRO A 127 -14.92 0.47 7.75
C PRO A 127 -16.06 -0.46 7.30
N TYR A 128 -16.54 -0.30 6.07
CA TYR A 128 -17.67 -1.05 5.53
C TYR A 128 -17.26 -1.94 4.36
N ILE A 129 -17.98 -3.05 4.19
CA ILE A 129 -17.80 -3.93 3.04
C ILE A 129 -18.26 -3.19 1.78
N VAL A 130 -17.38 -3.13 0.78
CA VAL A 130 -17.69 -2.60 -0.55
C VAL A 130 -18.21 -3.75 -1.41
N GLN A 131 -19.38 -3.54 -2.02
CA GLN A 131 -20.02 -4.52 -2.89
C GLN A 131 -19.54 -4.40 -4.34
N PRO A 132 -19.60 -5.48 -5.15
CA PRO A 132 -19.26 -5.43 -6.57
C PRO A 132 -20.03 -4.32 -7.31
N GLY A 133 -19.34 -3.54 -8.14
CA GLY A 133 -19.91 -2.41 -8.89
C GLY A 133 -20.05 -1.11 -8.08
N ALA A 134 -19.73 -1.10 -6.78
CA ALA A 134 -19.81 0.10 -5.96
C ALA A 134 -18.59 1.03 -6.17
N ASN A 135 -18.83 2.32 -5.95
CA ASN A 135 -17.82 3.37 -5.99
C ASN A 135 -17.66 3.97 -4.59
N THR A 136 -16.45 4.04 -4.08
CA THR A 136 -16.14 4.61 -2.77
C THR A 136 -15.25 5.84 -2.94
N THR A 137 -15.76 7.01 -2.53
CA THR A 137 -14.99 8.26 -2.60
C THR A 137 -14.08 8.37 -1.37
N VAL A 138 -12.80 8.71 -1.59
CA VAL A 138 -11.83 8.86 -0.50
C VAL A 138 -11.94 10.24 0.16
N PHE A 139 -11.90 11.29 -0.64
CA PHE A 139 -12.10 12.69 -0.25
C PHE A 139 -12.54 13.49 -1.48
N THR A 140 -12.91 14.77 -1.29
CA THR A 140 -13.34 15.64 -2.41
C THR A 140 -12.57 16.95 -2.51
N LYS A 141 -11.91 17.37 -1.43
CA LYS A 141 -11.25 18.67 -1.33
C LYS A 141 -9.89 18.52 -0.67
N VAL A 142 -8.96 19.34 -1.14
CA VAL A 142 -7.64 19.55 -0.57
C VAL A 142 -7.60 21.00 -0.10
N SER A 143 -7.42 21.21 1.21
CA SER A 143 -7.48 22.54 1.82
C SER A 143 -6.08 22.99 2.24
N ILE A 144 -5.65 24.12 1.67
CA ILE A 144 -4.36 24.72 2.01
C ILE A 144 -4.52 25.60 3.25
N PRO A 145 -3.64 25.47 4.26
CA PRO A 145 -3.70 26.30 5.46
C PRO A 145 -3.66 27.81 5.15
N LYS A 146 -4.39 28.60 5.94
CA LYS A 146 -4.49 30.06 5.76
C LYS A 146 -3.28 30.82 6.32
N ASP A 147 -2.61 30.20 7.28
CA ASP A 147 -1.44 30.70 8.01
C ASP A 147 -0.11 30.39 7.29
N TRP A 148 -0.16 29.74 6.13
CA TRP A 148 1.01 29.61 5.25
C TRP A 148 1.54 30.98 4.87
N GLY A 149 2.77 31.26 5.29
CA GLY A 149 3.47 32.49 4.98
C GLY A 149 3.91 32.57 3.52
N ASN A 150 4.42 33.75 3.12
CA ASN A 150 4.90 34.03 1.77
C ASN A 150 5.93 33.01 1.23
N MET A 151 6.65 32.32 2.13
CA MET A 151 7.64 31.29 1.77
C MET A 151 7.03 30.03 1.13
N LEU A 152 5.72 29.80 1.27
CA LEU A 152 5.02 28.63 0.73
C LEU A 152 4.17 28.96 -0.51
N VAL A 153 4.06 30.24 -0.85
CA VAL A 153 3.29 30.75 -2.00
C VAL A 153 3.95 30.32 -3.32
N ASN A 154 3.12 30.02 -4.32
CA ASN A 154 3.52 29.63 -5.69
C ASN A 154 4.33 28.33 -5.78
N LYS A 155 4.32 27.53 -4.72
CA LYS A 155 4.98 26.22 -4.70
C LYS A 155 4.07 25.13 -5.23
N SER A 156 4.68 23.99 -5.57
CA SER A 156 4.00 22.85 -6.14
C SER A 156 4.17 21.61 -5.27
N PHE A 157 3.11 20.80 -5.19
CA PHE A 157 3.16 19.49 -4.56
C PHE A 157 2.30 18.49 -5.34
N SER A 158 2.62 17.21 -5.17
CA SER A 158 1.91 16.10 -5.79
C SER A 158 1.19 15.28 -4.74
N ILE A 159 0.00 14.78 -5.08
CA ILE A 159 -0.73 13.80 -4.28
C ILE A 159 -0.85 12.52 -5.09
N LYS A 160 -0.25 11.43 -4.59
CA LYS A 160 -0.36 10.07 -5.12
C LYS A 160 -1.12 9.17 -4.14
N ILE A 161 -2.08 8.42 -4.67
CA ILE A 161 -2.94 7.55 -3.89
C ILE A 161 -2.75 6.11 -4.38
N THR A 162 -2.65 5.18 -3.44
CA THR A 162 -2.62 3.74 -3.73
C THR A 162 -3.76 3.09 -2.98
N ALA A 163 -4.62 2.37 -3.70
CA ALA A 163 -5.72 1.62 -3.12
C ALA A 163 -5.36 0.14 -3.02
N GLU A 164 -5.78 -0.49 -1.94
CA GLU A 164 -5.60 -1.91 -1.67
C GLU A 164 -6.95 -2.48 -1.22
N ALA A 165 -7.19 -3.75 -1.53
CA ALA A 165 -8.43 -4.42 -1.15
C ALA A 165 -8.17 -5.85 -0.70
N VAL A 166 -9.00 -6.33 0.22
CA VAL A 166 -8.98 -7.69 0.76
C VAL A 166 -10.39 -8.24 0.79
N GLN A 167 -10.57 -9.48 0.33
CA GLN A 167 -11.90 -10.11 0.29
C GLN A 167 -12.54 -10.09 1.70
N ALA A 168 -13.84 -9.80 1.78
CA ALA A 168 -14.55 -9.75 3.05
C ALA A 168 -14.88 -11.15 3.61
N SER A 169 -15.00 -12.15 2.75
CA SER A 169 -15.23 -13.53 3.16
C SER A 169 -14.10 -14.04 4.04
N TYR A 170 -14.43 -14.58 5.21
CA TYR A 170 -13.47 -15.11 6.19
C TYR A 170 -12.42 -14.09 6.67
N PHE A 171 -12.70 -12.80 6.51
CA PHE A 171 -11.85 -11.72 6.99
C PHE A 171 -12.67 -10.79 7.88
N SER A 172 -12.10 -10.43 9.04
CA SER A 172 -12.75 -9.56 10.01
C SER A 172 -11.73 -8.52 10.48
N PRO A 173 -11.78 -7.27 9.97
CA PRO A 173 -10.89 -6.21 10.42
C PRO A 173 -11.12 -5.85 11.89
N ASP A 174 -10.05 -5.50 12.60
CA ASP A 174 -10.15 -4.84 13.90
C ASP A 174 -9.95 -3.33 13.76
N PHE A 175 -11.03 -2.59 13.53
CA PHE A 175 -10.96 -1.13 13.41
C PHE A 175 -10.67 -0.40 14.73
N ASN A 176 -10.59 -1.11 15.86
CA ASN A 176 -10.10 -0.55 17.12
C ASN A 176 -8.58 -0.63 17.25
N SER A 177 -7.93 -1.47 16.43
CA SER A 177 -6.48 -1.61 16.36
C SER A 177 -5.82 -0.26 16.08
N LYS A 178 -4.80 0.08 16.88
CA LYS A 178 -4.00 1.30 16.71
C LYS A 178 -2.80 1.12 15.80
N THR A 179 -2.51 -0.10 15.38
CA THR A 179 -1.33 -0.44 14.60
C THR A 179 -1.68 -0.91 13.19
N ASP A 180 -2.61 -1.85 13.09
CA ASP A 180 -3.05 -2.42 11.81
C ASP A 180 -4.42 -3.12 11.96
N PRO A 181 -5.50 -2.53 11.41
CA PRO A 181 -6.81 -3.16 11.36
C PRO A 181 -6.88 -4.46 10.53
N TRP A 182 -5.90 -4.71 9.67
CA TRP A 182 -5.90 -5.86 8.76
C TRP A 182 -4.95 -7.00 9.18
N HIS A 183 -4.45 -7.00 10.42
CA HIS A 183 -3.68 -8.12 11.00
C HIS A 183 -2.42 -8.53 10.20
N GLY A 184 -1.74 -7.58 9.57
CA GLY A 184 -0.54 -7.84 8.78
C GLY A 184 -0.81 -8.41 7.39
N VAL A 185 -2.06 -8.37 6.90
CA VAL A 185 -2.37 -8.77 5.52
C VAL A 185 -1.59 -7.88 4.55
N MET A 186 -0.69 -8.53 3.81
CA MET A 186 0.11 -7.94 2.73
C MET A 186 -0.62 -8.16 1.42
N ILE A 187 -1.00 -7.08 0.75
CA ILE A 187 -1.56 -7.16 -0.61
C ILE A 187 -0.39 -7.11 -1.60
N GLY A 188 -0.19 -8.21 -2.33
CA GLY A 188 0.82 -8.29 -3.39
C GLY A 188 0.55 -7.22 -4.44
N LYS A 189 1.53 -6.37 -4.70
CA LYS A 189 1.53 -5.51 -5.89
C LYS A 189 1.92 -6.40 -7.07
N TYR A 190 1.00 -6.56 -8.02
CA TYR A 190 1.33 -7.09 -9.34
C TYR A 190 1.91 -5.96 -10.21
#